data_AF-R7UC24-F1
#
_entry.id   AF-R7UC24-F1
#
_cell.length_a   1.000
_cell.length_b   1.000
_cell.length_c   1.000
_cell.angle_alpha   90.00
_cell.angle_beta   90.00
_cell.angle_gamma   90.00
#
_symmetry.space_group_name_H-M   'P 1'
#
loop_
_entity.id
_entity.type
_entity.pdbx_description
1 polymer ?
#
loop_
_entity_poly.entity_id
_entity_poly.type
_entity_poly.pdbx_seq_one_letter_code
_entity_poly.pdbx_strand_id
1 'polypeptide(L)'
;MCFLASLLVKHAPVKTGILPSRTKSTWYTDELRLLKQERRLCERRWIRTDLQVHREALVEKRRILNALLKKTKSQYYNNLIGEHSQGPKKL
;
A
#
# COMPACT_ATOMS: atom_id res chain seq x y z
N MET A 1 -2.73 -12.92 44.35
CA MET A 1 -1.40 -12.49 43.85
C MET A 1 -0.90 -13.55 42.88
N CYS A 2 -1.06 -13.34 41.56
CA CYS A 2 -0.96 -14.40 40.55
C CYS A 2 0.50 -14.71 40.16
N PHE A 3 1.08 -15.78 40.72
CA PHE A 3 2.44 -16.29 40.46
C PHE A 3 2.79 -16.47 38.97
N LEU A 4 1.80 -16.76 38.14
CA LEU A 4 1.98 -16.91 36.69
C LEU A 4 2.42 -15.61 36.01
N ALA A 5 1.94 -14.46 36.50
CA ALA A 5 2.28 -13.17 35.92
C ALA A 5 3.76 -12.80 36.14
N SER A 6 4.31 -13.10 37.31
CA SER A 6 5.73 -12.82 37.61
C SER A 6 6.67 -13.73 36.83
N LEU A 7 6.31 -15.00 36.62
CA LEU A 7 7.07 -15.92 35.77
C LEU A 7 7.11 -15.44 34.31
N LEU A 8 5.97 -14.99 33.79
CA LEU A 8 5.86 -14.49 32.42
C LEU A 8 6.75 -13.26 32.20
N VAL A 9 6.73 -12.28 33.11
CA VAL A 9 7.58 -11.08 33.02
C VAL A 9 9.07 -11.44 33.10
N LYS A 10 9.45 -12.44 33.91
CA LYS A 10 10.83 -12.90 34.06
C LYS A 10 11.38 -13.58 32.81
N HIS A 11 10.58 -14.43 32.17
CA HIS A 11 11.01 -15.22 31.01
C HIS A 11 10.70 -14.56 29.67
N ALA A 12 9.71 -13.67 29.61
CA ALA A 12 9.26 -12.97 28.42
C ALA A 12 8.89 -11.52 28.76
N PRO A 13 9.88 -10.66 29.07
CA PRO A 13 9.63 -9.25 29.28
C PRO A 13 9.00 -8.65 28.01
N VAL A 14 7.93 -7.88 28.17
CA VAL A 14 7.25 -7.23 27.06
C VAL A 14 8.19 -6.20 26.44
N LYS A 15 8.72 -6.51 25.26
CA LYS A 15 9.54 -5.58 24.49
C LYS A 15 8.62 -4.58 23.78
N THR A 16 8.44 -3.41 24.36
CA THR A 16 7.72 -2.32 23.71
C THR A 16 8.68 -1.54 22.81
N GLY A 17 8.49 -1.64 21.50
CA GLY A 17 9.12 -0.77 20.52
C GLY A 17 8.12 0.26 20.00
N ILE A 18 8.54 1.50 19.81
CA ILE A 18 7.74 2.50 19.10
C ILE A 18 7.79 2.12 17.62
N LEU A 19 6.67 1.63 17.07
CA LEU A 19 6.54 1.43 15.63
C LEU A 19 6.30 2.81 14.99
N PRO A 20 7.22 3.34 14.16
CA PRO A 20 6.98 4.60 13.49
C PRO A 20 5.76 4.49 12.59
N SER A 21 4.80 5.40 12.76
CA SER A 21 3.65 5.50 11.86
C SER A 21 4.15 5.94 10.48
N ARG A 22 4.18 5.00 9.53
CA ARG A 22 4.50 5.32 8.14
C ARG A 22 3.33 6.11 7.55
N THR A 23 3.50 7.41 7.36
CA THR A 23 2.53 8.24 6.65
C THR A 23 2.30 7.63 5.27
N LYS A 24 1.03 7.48 4.87
CA LYS A 24 0.71 7.01 3.52
C LYS A 24 1.30 8.00 2.52
N SER A 25 1.88 7.48 1.45
CA SER A 25 2.39 8.35 0.40
C SER A 25 1.25 9.20 -0.16
N THR A 26 1.49 10.49 -0.37
CA THR A 26 0.47 11.48 -0.75
C THR A 26 -0.22 11.18 -2.09
N TRP A 27 0.48 10.52 -3.02
CA TRP A 27 -0.10 10.04 -4.29
C TRP A 27 -0.87 8.72 -4.17
N TYR A 28 -0.86 8.08 -3.00
CA TYR A 28 -1.51 6.80 -2.78
C TYR A 28 -2.99 6.98 -2.45
N THR A 29 -3.83 6.83 -3.47
CA THR A 29 -5.28 6.94 -3.35
C THR A 29 -5.94 5.65 -2.85
N ASP A 30 -7.15 5.77 -2.29
CA ASP A 30 -7.95 4.59 -1.90
C ASP A 30 -8.33 3.71 -3.10
N GLU A 31 -8.48 4.30 -4.29
CA GLU A 31 -8.69 3.55 -5.54
C GLU A 31 -7.54 2.58 -5.83
N LEU A 32 -6.29 3.03 -5.68
CA LEU A 32 -5.11 2.16 -5.81
C LEU A 32 -5.11 1.05 -4.75
N ARG A 33 -5.59 1.34 -3.55
CA ARG A 33 -5.71 0.34 -2.47
C ARG A 33 -6.73 -0.74 -2.84
N LEU A 34 -7.89 -0.35 -3.33
CA LEU A 34 -8.96 -1.26 -3.74
C LEU A 34 -8.50 -2.14 -4.92
N LEU A 35 -7.94 -1.55 -5.97
CA LEU A 35 -7.44 -2.31 -7.13
C LEU A 35 -6.31 -3.29 -6.75
N LYS A 36 -5.42 -2.90 -5.83
CA LYS A 36 -4.40 -3.82 -5.27
C LYS A 36 -5.03 -4.99 -4.53
N GLN A 37 -6.11 -4.75 -3.79
CA GLN A 37 -6.85 -5.79 -3.08
C GLN A 37 -7.54 -6.74 -4.06
N GLU A 38 -8.25 -6.22 -5.06
CA GLU A 38 -8.89 -7.01 -6.11
C GLU A 38 -7.88 -7.87 -6.86
N ARG A 39 -6.73 -7.31 -7.26
CA ARG A 39 -5.65 -8.07 -7.91
C ARG A 39 -5.19 -9.25 -7.05
N ARG A 40 -5.02 -9.04 -5.74
CA ARG A 40 -4.63 -10.12 -4.80
C ARG A 40 -5.72 -11.19 -4.68
N LEU A 41 -7.00 -10.81 -4.75
CA LEU A 41 -8.10 -11.78 -4.77
C LEU A 41 -8.10 -12.61 -6.05
N CYS A 42 -7.90 -11.98 -7.21
CA CYS A 42 -7.75 -12.69 -8.48
C CYS A 42 -6.54 -13.63 -8.49
N GLU A 43 -5.42 -13.19 -7.92
CA GLU A 43 -4.19 -13.99 -7.79
C GLU A 43 -4.40 -15.22 -6.92
N ARG A 44 -4.99 -15.05 -5.72
CA ARG A 44 -5.34 -16.19 -4.85
C ARG A 44 -6.33 -17.13 -5.53
N ARG A 45 -7.29 -16.60 -6.29
CA ARG A 45 -8.23 -17.42 -7.04
C ARG A 45 -7.51 -18.24 -8.09
N TRP A 46 -6.66 -17.62 -8.91
CA TRP A 46 -5.88 -18.31 -9.94
C TRP A 46 -4.98 -19.38 -9.35
N ILE A 47 -4.20 -19.09 -8.29
CA ILE A 47 -3.35 -20.07 -7.61
C ILE A 47 -4.15 -21.29 -7.13
N ARG A 48 -5.39 -21.10 -6.67
CA ARG A 48 -6.25 -22.18 -6.18
C ARG A 48 -6.84 -23.04 -7.31
N THR A 49 -7.17 -22.43 -8.43
CA THR A 49 -7.96 -23.07 -9.50
C THR A 49 -7.14 -23.51 -10.72
N ASP A 50 -6.00 -22.86 -10.95
CA ASP A 50 -5.14 -22.98 -12.13
C ASP A 50 -5.83 -22.84 -13.51
N LEU A 51 -7.01 -22.21 -13.56
CA LEU A 51 -7.74 -21.99 -14.81
C LEU A 51 -7.23 -20.77 -15.57
N GLN A 52 -7.16 -20.89 -16.90
CA GLN A 52 -6.73 -19.83 -17.80
C GLN A 52 -7.61 -18.57 -17.70
N VAL A 53 -8.93 -18.71 -17.54
CA VAL A 53 -9.86 -17.58 -17.37
C VAL A 53 -9.48 -16.71 -16.15
N HIS A 54 -9.03 -17.34 -15.07
CA HIS A 54 -8.58 -16.62 -13.87
C HIS A 54 -7.22 -15.94 -14.07
N ARG A 55 -6.35 -16.54 -14.89
CA ARG A 55 -5.10 -15.90 -15.31
C ARG A 55 -5.36 -14.67 -16.18
N GLU A 56 -6.30 -14.74 -17.12
CA GLU A 56 -6.70 -13.61 -17.96
C GLU A 56 -7.28 -12.47 -17.13
N ALA A 57 -8.16 -12.77 -16.16
CA ALA A 57 -8.67 -11.78 -15.21
C ALA A 57 -7.55 -11.11 -14.39
N LEU A 58 -6.53 -11.86 -13.97
CA LEU A 58 -5.36 -11.31 -13.27
C LEU A 58 -4.55 -10.38 -14.17
N VAL A 59 -4.32 -10.76 -15.43
CA VAL A 59 -3.60 -9.93 -16.41
C VAL A 59 -4.33 -8.62 -16.62
N GLU A 60 -5.66 -8.65 -16.74
CA GLU A 60 -6.48 -7.46 -16.91
C GLU A 60 -6.40 -6.53 -15.68
N LYS A 61 -6.58 -7.08 -14.47
CA LYS A 61 -6.41 -6.30 -13.23
C LYS A 61 -5.01 -5.72 -13.09
N ARG A 62 -3.97 -6.43 -13.55
CA ARG A 62 -2.58 -5.91 -13.59
C ARG A 62 -2.45 -4.72 -14.56
N ARG A 63 -3.06 -4.78 -15.74
CA ARG A 63 -3.05 -3.67 -16.72
C ARG A 63 -3.72 -2.42 -16.15
N ILE A 64 -4.92 -2.57 -15.60
CA ILE A 64 -5.69 -1.48 -14.99
C ILE A 64 -4.88 -0.82 -13.86
N LEU A 65 -4.31 -1.61 -12.95
CA LEU A 65 -3.49 -1.09 -11.85
C LEU A 65 -2.30 -0.28 -12.37
N ASN A 66 -1.56 -0.80 -13.37
CA ASN A 66 -0.40 -0.12 -13.93
C ASN A 66 -0.77 1.22 -14.59
N ALA A 67 -1.89 1.24 -15.33
CA ALA A 67 -2.40 2.46 -15.94
C ALA A 67 -2.77 3.52 -14.89
N LEU A 68 -3.51 3.12 -13.86
CA LEU A 68 -3.87 4.03 -12.76
C LEU A 68 -2.63 4.54 -12.03
N LEU A 69 -1.68 3.66 -11.72
CA LEU A 69 -0.46 4.02 -11.01
C LEU A 69 0.41 5.01 -11.80
N LYS A 70 0.45 4.88 -13.13
CA LYS A 70 1.11 5.86 -14.01
C LYS A 70 0.38 7.21 -13.96
N LYS A 71 -0.95 7.19 -14.07
CA LYS A 71 -1.80 8.39 -14.04
C LYS A 71 -1.65 9.15 -12.72
N THR A 72 -1.82 8.47 -11.58
CA THR A 72 -1.78 9.12 -10.26
C THR A 72 -0.40 9.68 -9.94
N LYS A 73 0.67 8.95 -10.25
CA LYS A 73 2.04 9.45 -10.08
C LYS A 73 2.31 10.65 -10.97
N SER A 74 1.96 10.57 -12.26
CA SER A 74 2.18 11.69 -13.19
C SER A 74 1.43 12.93 -12.73
N GLN A 75 0.15 12.79 -12.34
CA GLN A 75 -0.65 13.91 -11.84
C GLN A 75 -0.02 14.51 -10.57
N TYR A 76 0.40 13.68 -9.62
CA TYR A 76 1.02 14.16 -8.39
C TYR A 76 2.31 14.96 -8.66
N TYR A 77 3.23 14.42 -9.46
CA TYR A 77 4.49 15.11 -9.74
C TYR A 77 4.31 16.34 -10.62
N ASN A 78 3.40 16.31 -11.60
CA ASN A 78 3.07 17.48 -12.40
C ASN A 78 2.52 18.62 -11.52
N ASN A 79 1.62 18.30 -10.59
CA ASN A 79 1.11 19.28 -9.65
C ASN A 79 2.21 19.79 -8.73
N LEU A 80 3.02 18.91 -8.14
CA LEU A 80 4.13 19.29 -7.26
C LEU A 80 5.12 20.24 -7.96
N ILE A 81 5.45 19.96 -9.22
CA ILE A 81 6.32 20.82 -10.03
C ILE A 81 5.62 22.15 -10.34
N GLY A 82 4.33 22.13 -10.71
CA GLY A 82 3.55 23.34 -10.98
C GLY A 82 3.48 24.29 -9.78
N GLU A 83 3.23 23.75 -8.58
CA GLU A 83 3.19 24.51 -7.31
C GLU A 83 4.55 25.14 -6.98
N HIS A 84 5.66 24.40 -7.18
CA HIS A 84 7.01 24.90 -6.88
C HIS A 84 7.68 25.69 -8.03
N SER A 85 7.11 25.65 -9.24
CA SER A 85 7.61 26.41 -10.40
C SER A 85 7.40 27.91 -10.25
N GLN A 86 6.55 28.34 -9.31
CA GLN A 86 6.40 29.74 -8.90
C GLN A 86 7.52 30.09 -7.90
N GLY A 87 8.76 30.23 -8.37
CA GLY A 87 9.84 30.80 -7.56
C GLY A 87 9.51 32.23 -7.09
N PRO A 88 10.18 32.77 -6.06
CA PRO A 88 9.87 34.06 -5.46
C PRO A 88 10.20 35.20 -6.42
N LYS A 89 9.30 35.50 -7.37
CA LYS A 89 9.35 36.72 -8.18
C LYS A 89 8.80 37.90 -7.38
N LYS A 90 9.49 38.28 -6.30
CA LYS A 90 9.37 39.59 -5.65
C LYS A 90 10.67 39.93 -4.93
N LEU A 91 11.63 40.46 -5.68
CA LEU A 91 12.64 41.42 -5.20
C LEU A 91 12.74 42.51 -6.26
#